data_AF-A0A2U1TG03-F1
#
_entry.id   AF-A0A2U1TG03-F1
#
_cell.length_a   1.000
_cell.length_b   1.000
_cell.length_c   1.000
_cell.angle_alpha   90.00
_cell.angle_beta   90.00
_cell.angle_gamma   90.00
#
_symmetry.space_group_name_H-M   'P 1'
#
loop_
_entity.id
_entity.type
_entity.pdbx_description
1 polymer ?
#
loop_
_entity_poly.entity_id
_entity_poly.type
_entity_poly.pdbx_seq_one_letter_code
_entity_poly.pdbx_strand_id
1 'polypeptide(L)' 'MKRVEIAYGGQKYSVPNRDIADLRSEIGDALGAGKTHWLEVNSGEGILEPAYLLISPGVPIALLDVMRTVSRSEAG' A
#
# COMPACT_ATOMS: atom_id res chain seq x y z
N MET A 1 2.06 4.94 -14.72
CA MET A 1 1.24 3.85 -14.12
C MET A 1 1.05 4.18 -12.66
N LYS A 2 -0.17 4.14 -12.11
CA LYS A 2 -0.38 4.43 -10.67
C LYS A 2 0.13 3.23 -9.85
N ARG A 3 0.96 3.48 -8.85
CA ARG A 3 1.52 2.45 -7.97
C ARG A 3 1.57 3.00 -6.55
N VAL A 4 1.05 2.24 -5.61
CA VAL A 4 1.19 2.53 -4.19
C VAL A 4 2.25 1.59 -3.63
N GLU A 5 3.22 2.15 -2.92
CA GLU A 5 4.15 1.36 -2.10
C GLU A 5 3.60 1.26 -0.68
N ILE A 6 3.76 0.09 -0.07
CA ILE A 6 3.29 -0.20 1.28
C ILE A 6 4.49 -0.60 2.12
N ALA A 7 4.67 0.06 3.27
CA ALA A 7 5.56 -0.44 4.31
C ALA A 7 4.72 -1.14 5.38
N TYR A 8 4.99 -2.43 5.61
CA TYR A 8 4.24 -3.28 6.52
C TYR A 8 5.19 -4.29 7.18
N GLY A 9 5.20 -4.35 8.52
CA GLY A 9 6.07 -5.28 9.26
C GLY A 9 7.57 -5.10 8.99
N GLY A 10 8.00 -3.89 8.62
CA GLY A 10 9.39 -3.60 8.25
C GLY A 10 9.78 -4.00 6.81
N GLN A 11 8.84 -4.56 6.03
CA GLN A 11 9.03 -4.94 4.63
C GLN A 11 8.30 -3.98 3.69
N LYS A 12 8.77 -3.92 2.44
CA LYS A 12 8.13 -3.15 1.37
C LYS A 12 7.32 -4.06 0.45
N TYR A 13 6.15 -3.57 0.08
CA TYR A 13 5.27 -4.19 -0.89
C TYR A 13 4.78 -3.13 -1.88
N SER A 14 4.15 -3.56 -2.97
CA SER A 14 3.54 -2.63 -3.91
C SER A 14 2.16 -3.09 -4.37
N VAL A 15 1.28 -2.14 -4.67
CA VAL A 15 -0.02 -2.43 -5.27
C VAL A 15 -0.08 -1.71 -6.62
N PRO A 16 -0.11 -2.45 -7.74
CA PRO A 16 -0.17 -1.86 -9.06
C PRO A 16 -1.58 -1.33 -9.36
N ASN A 17 -1.67 -0.29 -10.20
CA ASN A 17 -2.93 0.23 -10.75
C ASN A 17 -3.95 0.69 -9.71
N ARG A 18 -3.48 1.17 -8.55
CA ARG A 18 -4.33 1.71 -7.47
C ARG A 18 -4.03 3.17 -7.20
N ASP A 19 -5.07 3.90 -6.82
CA ASP A 19 -4.93 5.23 -6.21
C ASP A 19 -4.76 5.12 -4.70
N ILE A 20 -3.92 5.99 -4.12
CA ILE A 20 -3.67 5.99 -2.68
C ILE A 20 -4.92 6.42 -1.89
N ALA A 21 -5.78 7.28 -2.44
CA ALA A 21 -7.00 7.72 -1.77
C ALA A 21 -8.00 6.55 -1.67
N ASP A 22 -8.19 5.82 -2.77
CA ASP A 22 -9.10 4.67 -2.82
C ASP A 22 -8.64 3.58 -1.83
N LEU A 23 -7.34 3.28 -1.80
CA LEU A 23 -6.79 2.29 -0.88
C LEU A 23 -6.91 2.71 0.59
N ARG A 24 -6.74 4.01 0.88
CA ARG A 24 -6.96 4.56 2.23
C ARG A 24 -8.42 4.44 2.66
N SER A 25 -9.37 4.71 1.76
CA SER A 25 -10.80 4.56 2.06
C SER A 25 -11.14 3.10 2.33
N GLU A 26 -10.75 2.18 1.45
CA GLU A 26 -11.00 0.74 1.60
C GLU A 26 -10.49 0.19 2.95
N ILE A 27 -9.25 0.52 3.31
CA ILE A 27 -8.67 0.11 4.60
C ILE A 27 -9.42 0.78 5.76
N GLY A 28 -9.70 2.08 5.65
CA GLY A 28 -10.41 2.85 6.68
C GLY A 28 -11.81 2.31 6.96
N ASP A 29 -12.56 1.95 5.91
CA ASP A 29 -13.92 1.42 6.01
C ASP A 29 -13.92 0.04 6.69
N ALA A 30 -12.99 -0.84 6.32
CA ALA A 30 -12.87 -2.15 6.94
C ALA A 30 -12.50 -2.07 8.43
N LEU A 31 -11.50 -1.24 8.77
CA LEU A 31 -11.06 -1.05 10.15
C LEU A 31 -12.12 -0.33 10.99
N GLY A 32 -12.82 0.65 10.42
CA GLY A 32 -13.92 1.37 11.07
C GLY A 32 -15.11 0.46 11.39
N ALA A 33 -15.34 -0.57 10.57
CA ALA A 33 -16.34 -1.62 10.83
C ALA A 33 -15.87 -2.68 11.86
N GLY A 34 -14.69 -2.53 12.45
CA GLY A 34 -14.11 -3.50 13.38
C GLY A 34 -13.67 -4.81 12.70
N LYS A 35 -13.48 -4.80 11.39
CA LYS A 35 -13.08 -5.97 10.60
C LYS A 35 -11.61 -5.89 10.22
N THR A 36 -11.01 -7.05 10.00
CA THR A 36 -9.73 -7.15 9.31
C THR A 36 -9.94 -7.14 7.80
N HIS A 37 -8.92 -6.76 7.04
CA HIS A 37 -8.97 -6.66 5.59
C HIS A 37 -7.77 -7.37 4.96
N TRP A 38 -8.03 -8.29 4.03
CA TRP A 38 -6.98 -8.91 3.23
C TRP A 38 -6.69 -8.06 2.00
N LEU A 39 -5.45 -7.61 1.89
CA LEU A 39 -4.97 -6.84 0.75
C LEU A 39 -3.98 -7.66 -0.07
N GLU A 40 -4.30 -7.88 -1.34
CA GLU A 40 -3.35 -8.44 -2.29
C GLU A 40 -2.32 -7.38 -2.68
N VAL A 41 -1.05 -7.75 -2.59
CA VAL A 41 0.10 -6.90 -2.90
C VAL A 41 1.12 -7.71 -3.68
N ASN A 42 2.10 -7.02 -4.25
CA ASN A 42 3.30 -7.62 -4.82
C ASN A 42 4.46 -7.51 -3.83
N SER A 43 5.22 -8.59 -3.71
CA SER A 43 6.46 -8.71 -2.96
C SER A 43 7.65 -8.88 -3.90
N GLY A 44 8.85 -8.47 -3.44
CA GLY A 44 10.11 -8.66 -4.16
C GLY A 44 10.58 -7.43 -4.93
N GLU A 45 11.89 -7.38 -5.16
CA GLU A 45 12.54 -6.41 -6.06
C GLU A 45 12.95 -7.15 -7.34
N GLY A 46 12.28 -6.86 -8.46
CA GLY A 46 12.51 -7.55 -9.74
C GLY A 46 11.29 -8.36 -10.17
N ILE A 47 11.30 -9.67 -9.93
CA ILE A 47 10.13 -10.53 -10.19
C ILE A 47 9.15 -10.32 -9.05
N LEU A 48 7.99 -9.76 -9.39
CA LEU A 48 6.93 -9.49 -8.44
C LEU A 48 6.12 -10.76 -8.19
N GLU A 49 6.07 -11.18 -6.92
CA GLU A 49 5.27 -12.32 -6.47
C GLU A 49 4.02 -11.82 -5.73
N PRO A 50 2.84 -12.41 -5.96
CA PRO A 50 1.64 -12.08 -5.21
C PRO A 50 1.81 -12.46 -3.74
N ALA A 51 1.43 -11.56 -2.85
CA ALA A 51 1.41 -11.73 -1.41
C ALA A 51 0.13 -11.12 -0.82
N TYR A 52 -0.26 -11.56 0.37
CA TYR A 52 -1.50 -11.12 1.01
C TYR A 52 -1.20 -10.56 2.41
N LEU A 53 -1.47 -9.28 2.60
CA LEU A 53 -1.32 -8.61 3.89
C LEU A 53 -2.65 -8.64 4.65
N LEU A 54 -2.61 -9.05 5.91
CA LEU A 54 -3.75 -8.91 6.82
C LEU A 54 -3.70 -7.54 7.49
N ILE A 55 -4.52 -6.60 7.04
CA ILE A 55 -4.64 -5.30 7.69
C ILE A 55 -5.60 -5.43 8.87
N SER A 56 -5.14 -5.07 10.06
CA SER A 56 -5.89 -5.19 11.30
C SER A 56 -5.66 -3.99 12.24
N PRO A 57 -6.60 -3.71 13.15
CA PRO A 57 -6.44 -2.64 14.13
C PRO A 57 -5.16 -2.83 14.96
N GLY A 58 -4.43 -1.73 15.17
CA GLY A 58 -3.21 -1.73 16.00
C GLY A 58 -1.92 -2.15 15.29
N VAL A 59 -1.98 -2.58 14.02
CA VAL A 59 -0.77 -2.86 13.23
C VAL A 59 -0.36 -1.61 12.42
N PRO A 60 0.88 -1.11 12.58
CA PRO A 60 1.34 0.02 11.79
C PRO A 60 1.42 -0.31 10.29
N ILE A 61 0.96 0.62 9.46
CA ILE A 61 1.06 0.58 8.00
C ILE A 61 1.35 1.97 7.47
N ALA A 62 2.22 2.08 6.47
CA ALA A 62 2.40 3.30 5.69
C ALA A 62 2.09 3.04 4.22
N LEU A 63 1.39 3.98 3.59
CA LEU A 63 1.08 3.98 2.16
C LEU A 63 1.82 5.15 1.50
N LEU A 64 2.53 4.89 0.42
CA LEU A 64 3.34 5.87 -0.30
C LEU A 64 2.89 5.96 -1.76
N ASP A 65 2.63 7.17 -2.22
CA ASP A 65 2.36 7.43 -3.64
C ASP A 65 3.69 7.67 -4.37
N VAL A 66 4.10 6.68 -5.17
CA VAL A 66 5.38 6.69 -5.86
C VAL A 66 5.42 7.77 -6.93
N MET A 67 4.31 7.99 -7.66
CA MET A 67 4.28 8.97 -8.75
C MET A 67 4.35 10.40 -8.21
N ARG A 68 3.65 10.67 -7.10
CA ARG A 68 3.76 11.98 -6.41
C ARG A 68 5.15 12.25 -5.85
N THR A 69 5.87 11.20 -5.47
CA THR A 69 7.22 11.32 -4.90
C THR A 69 8.24 11.69 -5.98
N VAL A 70 8.22 11.04 -7.15
CA VAL A 70 9.16 11.32 -8.26
C VAL A 70 8.98 12.72 -8.83
N SER A 71 7.74 13.20 -8.98
CA SER A 71 7.48 14.57 -9.47
C SER A 71 8.03 15.68 -8.56
N ARG A 72 8.36 15.38 -7.30
CA ARG A 72 8.94 16.35 -6.36
C ARG A 72 10.47 16.32 -6.32
N SER A 73 11.10 15.22 -6.73
CA SER A 73 12.57 15.07 -6.69
C SER A 73 13.29 15.67 -7.90
N GLU A 74 12.59 15.88 -9.02
CA GLU A 74 13.16 16.51 -10.23
C GLU A 74 13.01 18.05 -10.27
N ALA A 75 12.34 18.63 -9.26
CA ALA A 75 12.13 20.07 -9.14
C ALA A 75 13.11 20.76 -8.16
N GLY A 76 14.22 20.11 -7.84
CA GLY A 76 15.27 20.58 -6.92
C GLY A 76 16.59 20.86 -7.62
#